data_AF-A0AAE3DSF1-F1
#
_entry.id   AF-A0AAE3DSF1-F1
#
_cell.length_a   1.000
_cell.length_b   1.000
_cell.length_c   1.000
_cell.angle_alpha   90.00
_cell.angle_beta   90.00
_cell.angle_gamma   90.00
#
_symmetry.space_group_name_H-M   'P 1'
#
loop_
_entity.id
_entity.type
_entity.pdbx_description
1 polymer ?
#
loop_
_entity_poly.entity_id
_entity_poly.type
_entity_poly.pdbx_seq_one_letter_code
_entity_poly.pdbx_strand_id
1 'polypeptide(L)' 'MTSENYLGGYLAGSYLARKNHQRIGFVAGRRDAYTIVQRTSGFLNALKDAKLPAYPKLYSYDLNGQMGGKEQMRRLFLLL' A
#
# COMPACT_ATOMS: atom_id res chain seq x y z
N MET A 1 -14.22 12.92 -9.37
CA MET A 1 -12.86 13.24 -8.88
C MET A 1 -12.13 11.92 -8.62
N THR A 2 -11.24 11.52 -9.52
CA THR A 2 -10.61 10.17 -9.56
C THR A 2 -9.08 10.24 -9.59
N SER A 3 -8.49 11.42 -9.77
CA SER A 3 -7.04 11.61 -9.92
C SER A 3 -6.29 11.64 -8.57
N GLU A 4 -6.89 12.22 -7.53
CA GLU A 4 -6.20 12.47 -6.25
C GLU A 4 -5.85 11.20 -5.48
N ASN A 5 -6.72 10.17 -5.48
CA ASN A 5 -6.43 8.91 -4.79
C ASN A 5 -5.24 8.18 -5.42
N TYR A 6 -5.19 8.14 -6.75
CA TYR A 6 -4.06 7.57 -7.48
C TYR A 6 -2.79 8.37 -7.21
N LEU A 7 -2.84 9.70 -7.38
CA LEU A 7 -1.69 10.57 -7.17
C LEU A 7 -1.15 10.48 -5.73
N GLY A 8 -2.03 10.44 -4.73
CA GLY A 8 -1.64 10.26 -3.33
C GLY A 8 -0.90 8.96 -3.09
N GLY A 9 -1.40 7.85 -3.65
CA GLY A 9 -0.70 6.55 -3.59
C GLY A 9 0.67 6.61 -4.26
N TYR A 10 0.74 7.22 -5.45
CA TYR A 10 1.99 7.39 -6.20
C TYR A 10 3.02 8.19 -5.41
N LEU A 11 2.64 9.35 -4.88
CA LEU A 11 3.53 10.21 -4.10
C LEU A 11 4.05 9.51 -2.84
N ALA A 12 3.22 8.73 -2.15
CA ALA A 12 3.64 7.94 -0.99
C ALA A 12 4.69 6.89 -1.37
N GLY A 13 4.45 6.14 -2.46
CA GLY A 13 5.42 5.16 -2.97
C GLY A 13 6.72 5.80 -3.41
N SER A 14 6.67 6.90 -4.17
CA SER A 14 7.85 7.63 -4.63
C SER A 14 8.66 8.20 -3.47
N TYR A 15 8.00 8.71 -2.43
CA TYR A 15 8.68 9.21 -1.25
C TYR A 15 9.48 8.11 -0.54
N LEU A 16 8.86 6.95 -0.29
CA LEU A 16 9.50 5.83 0.38
C LEU A 16 10.66 5.25 -0.46
N ALA A 17 10.48 5.17 -1.78
CA ALA A 17 11.52 4.75 -2.71
C ALA A 17 12.74 5.69 -2.64
N ARG A 18 12.53 7.02 -2.65
CA ARG A 18 13.62 8.02 -2.52
C ARG A 18 14.36 7.94 -1.20
N LYS A 19 13.73 7.44 -0.14
CA LYS A 19 14.35 7.23 1.19
C LYS A 19 15.12 5.91 1.29
N ASN A 20 15.26 5.17 0.18
CA ASN A 20 15.97 3.89 0.10
C ASN A 20 15.35 2.78 0.98
N HIS A 21 14.04 2.82 1.21
CA HIS A 21 13.34 1.71 1.84
C HIS A 21 13.24 0.53 0.86
N GLN A 22 13.78 -0.62 1.23
CA GLN A 22 13.91 -1.78 0.35
C GLN A 22 12.69 -2.72 0.40
N ARG A 23 12.04 -2.83 1.57
CA ARG A 23 10.88 -3.72 1.79
C ARG A 23 9.71 -2.87 2.27
N ILE A 24 8.82 -2.51 1.35
CA ILE A 24 7.71 -1.59 1.62
C ILE A 24 6.39 -2.36 1.57
N GLY A 25 5.64 -2.31 2.66
CA GLY A 25 4.29 -2.81 2.79
C GLY A 25 3.30 -1.68 3.07
N PHE A 26 2.01 -2.01 3.08
CA PHE A 26 0.96 -1.06 3.46
C PHE A 26 -0.21 -1.75 4.18
N VAL A 27 -0.95 -0.94 4.91
CA VAL A 27 -2.24 -1.29 5.53
C VAL A 27 -3.31 -0.49 4.82
N ALA A 28 -4.36 -1.17 4.35
CA ALA A 28 -5.43 -0.56 3.57
C ALA A 28 -6.81 -1.00 4.07
N GLY A 29 -7.83 -0.23 3.69
CA GLY A 29 -9.22 -0.61 3.89
C GLY A 29 -9.61 -1.80 3.00
N ARG A 30 -10.91 -1.97 2.79
CA ARG A 30 -11.43 -3.05 1.95
C ARG A 30 -10.79 -3.05 0.56
N ARG A 31 -10.35 -4.23 0.12
CA ARG A 31 -9.64 -4.40 -1.16
C ARG A 31 -10.49 -4.04 -2.38
N ASP A 32 -11.80 -4.19 -2.28
CA ASP A 32 -12.77 -3.89 -3.33
C ASP A 32 -13.26 -2.43 -3.33
N ALA A 33 -12.92 -1.64 -2.30
CA ALA A 33 -13.28 -0.24 -2.25
C ALA A 33 -12.52 0.54 -3.34
N TYR A 34 -13.27 1.25 -4.18
CA TYR A 34 -12.71 1.99 -5.33
C TYR A 34 -11.53 2.89 -4.96
N THR A 35 -11.64 3.64 -3.86
CA THR A 35 -10.58 4.53 -3.39
C THR A 35 -9.30 3.79 -2.99
N ILE A 36 -9.42 2.58 -2.43
CA ILE A 36 -8.30 1.71 -2.09
C ILE A 36 -7.65 1.14 -3.35
N VAL A 37 -8.45 0.67 -4.32
CA VAL A 37 -7.93 0.18 -5.61
C VAL A 37 -7.07 1.26 -6.28
N GLN A 38 -7.53 2.51 -6.29
CA GLN A 38 -6.78 3.62 -6.88
C GLN A 38 -5.48 3.94 -6.13
N ARG A 39 -5.53 4.03 -4.79
CA ARG A 39 -4.34 4.31 -3.96
C ARG A 39 -3.29 3.20 -4.09
N THR A 40 -3.72 1.94 -4.04
CA THR A 40 -2.85 0.78 -4.27
C THR A 40 -2.22 0.84 -5.66
N SER A 41 -3.01 1.13 -6.70
CA SER A 41 -2.49 1.22 -8.07
C SER A 41 -1.42 2.30 -8.21
N GLY A 42 -1.66 3.49 -7.66
CA GLY A 42 -0.68 4.58 -7.66
C GLY A 42 0.61 4.21 -6.93
N PHE A 43 0.48 3.63 -5.74
CA PHE A 43 1.61 3.18 -4.94
C PHE A 43 2.46 2.13 -5.66
N LEU A 44 1.83 1.10 -6.24
CA LEU A 44 2.54 0.04 -6.97
C LEU A 44 3.25 0.57 -8.23
N ASN A 45 2.64 1.52 -8.93
CA ASN A 45 3.28 2.17 -10.08
C ASN A 45 4.52 2.96 -9.66
N ALA A 46 4.48 3.67 -8.54
CA ALA A 46 5.66 4.37 -8.03
C ALA A 46 6.81 3.42 -7.65
N LEU A 47 6.51 2.25 -7.06
CA LEU A 47 7.52 1.23 -6.79
C LEU A 47 8.11 0.67 -8.09
N LYS A 48 7.26 0.41 -9.09
CA LYS A 48 7.68 -0.07 -10.41
C LYS A 48 8.61 0.93 -11.10
N ASP A 49 8.27 2.22 -11.10
CA ASP A 49 9.10 3.29 -11.69
C ASP A 49 10.46 3.39 -11.00
N ALA A 50 10.48 3.22 -9.66
CA ALA A 50 11.69 3.17 -8.88
C ALA A 50 12.48 1.85 -8.98
N LYS A 51 12.00 0.88 -9.79
CA LYS A 51 12.57 -0.46 -9.93
C LYS A 51 12.68 -1.22 -8.60
N LEU A 52 11.78 -0.94 -7.65
CA LEU A 52 11.70 -1.65 -6.38
C LEU A 52 10.76 -2.85 -6.49
N PRO A 53 11.12 -3.99 -5.85
CA PRO A 53 10.25 -5.15 -5.83
C PRO A 53 8.99 -4.88 -4.99
N ALA A 54 7.85 -5.30 -5.52
CA ALA A 54 6.61 -5.42 -4.78
C ALA A 54 6.64 -6.67 -3.90
N TYR A 55 6.19 -6.56 -2.64
CA TYR A 55 6.05 -7.70 -1.73
C TYR A 55 4.58 -7.90 -1.37
N PRO A 56 3.80 -8.68 -2.16
CA PRO A 56 2.37 -8.88 -1.89
C PRO A 56 2.04 -9.38 -0.48
N LYS A 57 2.95 -10.16 0.13
CA LYS A 57 2.82 -10.61 1.53
C LYS A 57 2.84 -9.48 2.56
N LEU A 58 3.35 -8.30 2.19
CA LEU A 58 3.39 -7.11 3.05
C LEU A 58 2.20 -6.17 2.81
N TYR A 59 1.18 -6.61 2.05
CA TYR A 59 -0.04 -5.84 1.80
C TYR A 59 -1.15 -6.38 2.67
N SER A 60 -1.59 -5.56 3.63
CA SER A 60 -2.73 -5.89 4.48
C SER A 60 -3.95 -5.13 4.01
N TYR A 61 -5.04 -5.84 3.78
CA TYR A 61 -6.35 -5.27 3.48
C TYR A 61 -7.33 -5.68 4.55
N ASP A 62 -8.26 -4.79 4.85
CA ASP A 62 -9.40 -5.12 5.68
C ASP A 62 -10.31 -6.13 4.99
N LEU A 63 -10.50 -7.29 5.63
CA LEU A 63 -11.43 -8.32 5.22
C LEU A 63 -12.79 -8.00 5.85
N ASN A 64 -13.66 -7.36 5.07
CA ASN A 64 -15.06 -7.09 5.39
C ASN A 64 -15.35 -6.06 6.49
N GLY A 65 -14.46 -5.11 6.78
CA GLY A 65 -14.73 -4.05 7.77
C GLY A 65 -14.44 -4.47 9.20
N GLN A 66 -13.92 -5.67 9.41
CA GLN A 66 -13.73 -6.28 10.73
C GLN A 66 -12.29 -6.16 11.23
N MET A 67 -11.35 -5.75 10.37
CA MET A 67 -9.93 -5.70 10.71
C MET A 67 -9.41 -4.27 10.75
N GLY A 68 -9.36 -3.71 11.96
CA GLY A 68 -8.75 -2.41 12.21
C GLY A 68 -7.25 -2.38 11.89
N GLY A 69 -6.71 -1.18 11.63
CA GLY A 69 -5.32 -1.01 11.22
C GLY A 69 -4.28 -1.55 12.22
N LYS A 70 -4.58 -1.55 13.52
CA LYS A 70 -3.70 -2.12 14.56
C LYS A 70 -3.49 -3.63 14.37
N GLU A 71 -4.57 -4.36 14.07
CA GLU A 71 -4.52 -5.81 13.86
C GLU A 71 -3.83 -6.14 12.53
N GLN A 72 -4.13 -5.38 11.48
CA GLN A 72 -3.43 -5.48 10.19
C GLN A 72 -1.93 -5.30 10.36
N MET A 73 -1.50 -4.28 11.12
CA MET A 73 -0.08 -4.04 11.39
C MET A 73 0.55 -5.16 12.22
N ARG A 74 -0.15 -5.67 13.23
CA ARG A 74 0.33 -6.81 14.05
C ARG A 74 0.66 -8.03 13.19
N ARG A 75 -0.18 -8.34 12.19
CA ARG A 75 0.07 -9.44 11.25
C ARG A 75 1.29 -9.22 10.38
N LEU A 76 1.52 -7.98 9.93
CA LEU A 76 2.70 -7.64 9.14
C LEU A 76 4.00 -7.79 9.96
N PHE A 77 3.99 -7.46 11.25
CA PHE A 77 5.14 -7.68 12.13
C PHE A 77 5.53 -9.15 12.30
N LEU A 78 4.59 -10.10 12.14
CA LEU A 78 4.90 -11.53 12.20
C LEU A 78 5.62 -12.05 10.94
N LEU A 79 5.75 -11.23 9.89
CA LEU A 79 6.40 -11.58 8.61
C LEU A 79 7.80 -10.95 8.45
N LEU A 80 8.26 -10.22 9.46
CA LEU A 80 9.56 -9.56 9.53
C LEU A 80 10.53 -10.37 10.37
#